data_AF-A0A0P7FU87-F1
#
_entry.id   AF-A0A0P7FU87-F1
#
_cell.length_a   1.000
_cell.length_b   1.000
_cell.length_c   1.000
_cell.angle_alpha   90.00
_cell.angle_beta   90.00
_cell.angle_gamma   90.00
#
_symmetry.space_group_name_H-M   'P 1'
#
loop_
_entity.id
_entity.type
_entity.pdbx_description
1 polymer ?
#
loop_
_entity_poly.entity_id
_entity_poly.type
_entity_poly.pdbx_seq_one_letter_code
_entity_poly.pdbx_strand_id
1 'polypeptide(L)'
;MAAARAAGRTLEEQERVAGEAAAHYASVTEAYRLRREAVEGVMPSGPSSAILTLAGTARRMHDLASERGDIAAAHLTEIRSRREKVHRLVADLVKAQAELRLAVTVEQSRARLDGLGGASASVPAGAENPFDEELREATRLAREAEALAELKGGWA
;
A
#
# COMPACT_ATOMS: atom_id res chain seq x y z
N MET A 1 12.89 -11.98 -4.49
CA MET A 1 12.65 -12.35 -3.07
C MET A 1 13.23 -11.32 -2.10
N ALA A 2 14.52 -10.97 -2.14
CA ALA A 2 15.10 -9.95 -1.24
C ALA A 2 14.45 -8.56 -1.39
N ALA A 3 14.19 -8.12 -2.64
CA ALA A 3 13.50 -6.87 -2.95
C ALA A 3 12.06 -6.82 -2.37
N ALA A 4 11.26 -7.88 -2.57
CA ALA A 4 9.91 -7.99 -2.01
C ALA A 4 9.88 -7.94 -0.47
N ARG A 5 10.87 -8.55 0.20
CA ARG A 5 11.00 -8.44 1.66
C ARG A 5 11.42 -7.04 2.12
N ALA A 6 12.26 -6.35 1.35
CA ALA A 6 12.64 -4.97 1.65
C ALA A 6 11.44 -4.02 1.49
N ALA A 7 10.69 -4.16 0.39
CA ALA A 7 9.43 -3.45 0.14
C ALA A 7 8.39 -3.69 1.25
N GLY A 8 8.24 -4.93 1.73
CA GLY A 8 7.36 -5.26 2.84
C GLY A 8 7.71 -4.51 4.13
N ARG A 9 9.00 -4.46 4.50
CA ARG A 9 9.46 -3.70 5.67
C ARG A 9 9.22 -2.20 5.53
N THR A 10 9.36 -1.65 4.33
CA THR A 10 9.09 -0.24 4.05
C THR A 10 7.60 0.09 4.22
N LEU A 11 6.70 -0.78 3.75
CA LEU A 11 5.26 -0.59 3.91
C LEU A 11 4.80 -0.74 5.37
N GLU A 12 5.38 -1.67 6.12
CA GLU A 12 5.13 -1.82 7.55
C GLU A 12 5.53 -0.57 8.34
N GLU A 13 6.70 -0.01 8.01
CA GLU A 13 7.16 1.23 8.63
C GLU A 13 6.28 2.43 8.24
N GLN A 14 5.85 2.51 6.97
CA GLN A 14 4.90 3.53 6.53
C GLN A 14 3.55 3.43 7.26
N GLU A 15 3.02 2.21 7.45
CA GLU A 15 1.79 2.01 8.21
C GLU A 15 1.96 2.44 9.67
N ARG A 16 3.09 2.09 10.30
CA ARG A 16 3.40 2.50 11.68
C ARG A 16 3.42 4.03 11.81
N VAL A 17 4.18 4.71 10.96
CA VAL A 17 4.30 6.18 10.97
C VAL A 17 2.96 6.85 10.69
N ALA A 18 2.19 6.35 9.72
CA ALA A 18 0.86 6.88 9.44
C ALA A 18 -0.12 6.64 10.59
N GLY A 19 0.00 5.51 11.29
CA GLY A 19 -0.77 5.20 12.50
C GLY A 19 -0.47 6.18 13.63
N GLU A 20 0.80 6.48 13.86
CA GLU A 20 1.25 7.48 14.85
C GLU A 20 0.75 8.88 14.49
N ALA A 21 0.82 9.27 13.21
CA ALA A 21 0.29 10.55 12.74
C ALA A 21 -1.23 10.64 12.93
N ALA A 22 -1.99 9.60 12.58
CA ALA A 22 -3.44 9.58 12.77
C ALA A 22 -3.81 9.68 14.26
N ALA A 23 -3.11 8.96 15.13
CA ALA A 23 -3.32 9.03 16.58
C ALA A 23 -2.99 10.43 17.13
N HIS A 24 -1.91 11.05 16.64
CA HIS A 24 -1.54 12.41 17.00
C HIS A 24 -2.64 13.41 16.62
N TYR A 25 -3.11 13.40 15.37
CA TYR A 25 -4.15 14.33 14.92
C TYR A 25 -5.51 14.08 15.57
N ALA A 26 -5.83 12.83 15.94
CA ALA A 26 -6.99 12.54 16.76
C ALA A 26 -6.91 13.22 18.14
N SER A 27 -5.75 13.14 18.81
CA SER A 27 -5.50 13.82 20.09
C SER A 27 -5.55 15.35 19.96
N VAL A 28 -4.99 15.90 18.88
CA VAL A 28 -5.04 17.35 18.60
C VAL A 28 -6.48 17.82 18.37
N THR A 29 -7.25 17.09 17.57
CA THR A 29 -8.67 17.37 17.30
C THR A 29 -9.47 17.40 18.59
N GLU A 30 -9.24 16.42 19.47
CA GLU A 30 -9.88 16.33 20.77
C GLU A 30 -9.49 17.49 21.70
N ALA A 31 -8.22 17.88 21.74
CA ALA A 31 -7.77 19.03 22.52
C ALA A 31 -8.43 20.33 22.05
N TYR A 32 -8.61 20.53 20.74
CA TYR A 32 -9.31 21.70 20.22
C TYR A 32 -10.83 21.63 20.41
N ARG A 33 -11.42 20.43 20.41
CA ARG A 33 -12.83 20.22 20.79
C ARG A 33 -13.07 20.69 22.22
N LEU A 34 -12.25 20.22 23.16
CA LEU A 34 -12.33 20.61 24.59
C LEU A 34 -12.14 22.12 24.79
N ARG A 35 -11.20 22.74 24.06
CA ARG A 35 -11.01 24.20 24.10
C ARG A 35 -12.22 24.96 23.57
N ARG A 36 -12.83 24.51 22.47
CA ARG A 36 -14.06 25.09 21.92
C ARG A 36 -15.17 25.02 22.95
N GLU A 37 -15.40 23.84 23.51
CA GLU A 37 -16.45 23.62 24.52
C GLU A 37 -16.24 24.46 25.78
N ALA A 38 -15.00 24.60 26.24
CA ALA A 38 -14.69 25.46 27.37
C ALA A 38 -15.02 26.94 27.08
N VAL A 39 -14.69 27.43 25.89
CA VAL A 39 -14.99 28.82 25.50
C VAL A 39 -16.50 29.04 25.32
N GLU A 40 -17.20 28.11 24.68
CA GLU A 40 -18.63 28.20 24.44
C GLU A 40 -19.46 28.00 25.72
N GLY A 41 -18.98 27.16 26.65
CA GLY A 41 -19.64 26.87 27.92
C GLY A 41 -19.60 28.01 28.94
N VAL A 42 -18.68 28.96 28.80
CA VAL A 42 -18.57 30.14 29.68
C VAL A 42 -19.07 31.43 29.04
N MET A 43 -19.77 31.34 27.90
CA MET A 43 -20.29 32.51 27.20
C MET A 43 -21.31 33.28 28.05
N PRO A 44 -21.06 34.58 28.34
CA PRO A 44 -22.03 35.40 29.05
C PRO A 44 -23.19 35.80 28.13
N SER A 45 -24.33 36.18 28.70
CA SER A 45 -25.55 36.56 27.96
C SER A 45 -25.42 37.84 27.13
N GLY A 46 -24.39 38.66 27.38
CA GLY A 46 -24.01 39.83 26.59
C GLY A 46 -22.52 39.79 26.25
N PRO A 47 -22.08 38.91 25.34
CA PRO A 47 -20.66 38.69 25.08
C PRO A 47 -20.04 39.91 24.40
N SER A 48 -18.87 40.31 24.87
CA SER A 48 -18.09 41.35 24.20
C SER A 48 -17.59 40.86 22.84
N SER A 49 -17.26 41.78 21.94
CA SER A 49 -16.67 41.46 20.63
C SER A 49 -15.41 40.58 20.75
N ALA A 50 -14.60 40.80 21.80
CA ALA A 50 -13.42 39.98 22.07
C ALA A 50 -13.79 38.52 22.38
N ILE A 51 -14.84 38.28 23.17
CA ILE A 51 -15.33 36.92 23.51
C ILE A 51 -15.89 36.23 22.26
N LEU A 52 -16.67 36.95 21.45
CA LEU A 52 -17.19 36.43 20.18
C LEU A 52 -16.06 36.06 19.21
N THR A 53 -15.02 36.89 19.16
CA THR A 53 -13.81 36.62 18.35
C THR A 53 -13.08 35.37 18.85
N LEU A 54 -12.91 35.23 20.17
CA LEU A 54 -12.28 34.06 20.77
C LEU A 54 -13.06 32.77 20.45
N ALA A 55 -14.39 32.77 20.62
CA ALA A 55 -15.25 31.64 20.28
C ALA A 55 -15.19 31.31 18.78
N GLY A 56 -15.20 32.33 17.91
CA GLY A 56 -15.00 32.15 16.46
C GLY A 56 -13.65 31.52 16.12
N THR A 57 -12.58 31.93 16.78
CA THR A 57 -11.25 31.35 16.58
C THR A 57 -11.16 29.92 17.12
N ALA A 58 -11.75 29.63 18.28
CA ALA A 58 -11.77 28.28 18.83
C ALA A 58 -12.50 27.30 17.90
N ARG A 59 -13.62 27.72 17.30
CA ARG A 59 -14.33 26.94 16.26
C ARG A 59 -13.44 26.67 15.04
N ARG A 60 -12.87 27.71 14.42
CA ARG A 60 -11.98 27.56 13.26
C ARG A 60 -10.78 26.64 13.54
N MET A 61 -10.20 26.73 14.74
CA MET A 61 -9.08 25.87 15.13
C MET A 61 -9.51 24.40 15.29
N HIS A 62 -10.71 24.15 15.83
CA HIS A 62 -11.27 22.80 15.90
C HIS A 62 -11.61 22.25 14.51
N ASP A 63 -12.20 23.06 13.63
CA ASP A 63 -12.52 22.67 12.25
C ASP A 63 -11.24 22.30 11.48
N LEU A 64 -10.20 23.14 11.58
CA LEU A 64 -8.89 22.86 10.97
C LEU A 64 -8.25 21.59 11.53
N ALA A 65 -8.32 21.38 12.85
CA ALA A 65 -7.79 20.17 13.47
C ALA A 65 -8.52 18.92 12.98
N SER A 66 -9.86 19.00 12.87
CA SER A 66 -10.71 17.92 12.36
C SER A 66 -10.39 17.56 10.92
N GLU A 67 -10.27 18.56 10.04
CA GLU A 67 -9.85 18.36 8.64
C GLU A 67 -8.50 17.64 8.54
N ARG A 68 -7.51 18.04 9.36
CA ARG A 68 -6.21 17.38 9.40
C ARG A 68 -6.29 15.96 9.95
N GLY A 69 -7.15 15.72 10.94
CA GLY A 69 -7.48 14.40 11.44
C GLY A 69 -8.05 13.48 10.36
N ASP A 70 -9.02 13.98 9.59
CA ASP A 70 -9.66 13.24 8.52
C ASP A 70 -8.66 12.88 7.40
N ILE A 71 -7.81 13.81 7.01
CA ILE A 71 -6.73 13.57 6.03
C ILE A 71 -5.77 12.49 6.55
N ALA A 72 -5.33 12.58 7.80
CA ALA A 72 -4.43 11.59 8.38
C ALA A 72 -5.06 10.19 8.46
N ALA A 73 -6.34 10.10 8.81
CA ALA A 73 -7.10 8.85 8.82
C ALA A 73 -7.28 8.25 7.41
N ALA A 74 -7.55 9.10 6.41
CA ALA A 74 -7.64 8.68 5.01
C ALA A 74 -6.29 8.12 4.51
N HIS A 75 -5.18 8.79 4.82
CA HIS A 75 -3.84 8.31 4.47
C HIS A 75 -3.50 6.96 5.11
N LEU A 76 -3.82 6.77 6.39
CA LEU A 76 -3.63 5.48 7.06
C LEU A 76 -4.43 4.37 6.36
N THR A 77 -5.67 4.67 5.98
CA THR A 77 -6.54 3.74 5.26
C THR A 77 -5.96 3.37 3.89
N GLU A 78 -5.43 4.36 3.17
CA GLU A 78 -4.77 4.13 1.88
C GLU A 78 -3.52 3.25 2.02
N ILE A 79 -2.66 3.54 3.00
CA ILE A 79 -1.45 2.75 3.25
C ILE A 79 -1.79 1.29 3.58
N ARG A 80 -2.82 1.06 4.41
CA ARG A 80 -3.31 -0.29 4.71
C ARG A 80 -3.81 -1.03 3.47
N SER A 81 -4.59 -0.35 2.63
CA SER A 81 -5.08 -0.89 1.36
C SER A 81 -3.93 -1.25 0.41
N ARG A 82 -2.90 -0.39 0.31
CA ARG A 82 -1.69 -0.65 -0.47
C ARG A 82 -0.93 -1.86 0.07
N ARG A 83 -0.75 -1.97 1.38
CA ARG A 83 -0.09 -3.13 2.02
C ARG A 83 -0.83 -4.44 1.72
N GLU A 84 -2.16 -4.44 1.85
CA GLU A 84 -2.99 -5.61 1.54
C GLU A 84 -2.88 -6.00 0.05
N LYS A 85 -2.88 -5.02 -0.86
CA LYS A 85 -2.67 -5.27 -2.29
C LYS A 85 -1.29 -5.88 -2.57
N VAL A 86 -0.23 -5.37 -1.94
CA VAL A 86 1.12 -5.92 -2.09
C VAL A 86 1.19 -7.35 -1.56
N HIS A 87 0.57 -7.65 -0.41
CA HIS A 87 0.52 -9.01 0.11
C HIS A 87 -0.17 -9.98 -0.87
N ARG A 88 -1.28 -9.57 -1.49
CA ARG A 88 -1.96 -10.37 -2.52
C ARG A 88 -1.06 -10.60 -3.74
N LEU A 89 -0.45 -9.56 -4.29
CA LEU A 89 0.47 -9.68 -5.44
C LEU A 89 1.66 -10.60 -5.14
N VAL A 90 2.21 -10.56 -3.92
CA VAL A 90 3.29 -11.46 -3.51
C VAL A 90 2.80 -12.91 -3.45
N ALA A 91 1.60 -13.16 -2.93
CA ALA A 91 1.01 -14.50 -2.91
C ALA A 91 0.77 -15.04 -4.32
N ASP A 92 0.22 -14.20 -5.22
CA ASP A 92 -0.02 -14.55 -6.62
C ASP A 92 1.29 -14.85 -7.36
N LEU A 93 2.34 -14.06 -7.12
CA LEU A 93 3.67 -14.31 -7.68
C LEU A 93 4.26 -15.63 -7.20
N VAL A 94 4.12 -15.96 -5.91
CA VAL A 94 4.60 -17.24 -5.37
C VAL A 94 3.86 -18.41 -6.01
N LYS A 95 2.54 -18.27 -6.22
CA LYS A 95 1.72 -19.27 -6.90
C LYS A 95 2.18 -19.46 -8.36
N ALA A 96 2.30 -18.38 -9.13
CA ALA A 96 2.77 -18.43 -10.51
C ALA A 96 4.18 -19.05 -10.63
N GLN A 97 5.08 -18.76 -9.69
CA GLN A 97 6.41 -19.39 -9.64
C GLN A 97 6.35 -20.89 -9.37
N ALA A 98 5.40 -21.36 -8.57
CA ALA A 98 5.21 -22.79 -8.32
C ALA A 98 4.65 -23.49 -9.57
N GLU A 99 3.67 -22.88 -10.24
CA GLU A 99 3.08 -23.37 -11.49
C GLU A 99 4.14 -23.45 -12.60
N LEU A 100 4.97 -22.41 -12.77
CA LEU A 100 6.07 -22.42 -13.74
C LEU A 100 7.09 -23.53 -13.46
N ARG A 101 7.47 -23.75 -12.19
CA ARG A 101 8.38 -24.87 -11.83
C ARG A 101 7.78 -26.23 -12.16
N LEU A 102 6.48 -26.40 -11.92
CA LEU A 102 5.76 -27.62 -12.27
C LEU A 102 5.77 -27.82 -13.80
N ALA A 103 5.44 -26.78 -14.57
CA ALA A 103 5.43 -26.82 -16.02
C ALA A 103 6.81 -27.15 -16.60
N VAL A 104 7.88 -26.52 -16.08
CA VAL A 104 9.27 -26.83 -16.45
C VAL A 104 9.61 -28.29 -16.14
N THR A 105 9.15 -28.83 -15.00
CA THR A 105 9.40 -30.23 -14.62
C THR A 105 8.66 -31.20 -15.55
N VAL A 106 7.42 -30.87 -15.92
CA VAL A 106 6.61 -31.66 -16.87
C VAL A 106 7.30 -31.68 -18.24
N GLU A 107 7.71 -30.53 -18.77
CA GLU A 107 8.42 -30.47 -20.05
C GLU A 107 9.75 -31.23 -20.03
N GLN A 108 10.54 -31.13 -18.96
CA GLN A 108 11.75 -31.93 -18.80
C GLN A 108 11.46 -33.44 -18.76
N SER A 109 10.36 -33.86 -18.14
CA SER A 109 9.95 -35.26 -18.11
C SER A 109 9.49 -35.75 -19.49
N ARG A 110 8.77 -34.90 -20.24
CA ARG A 110 8.34 -35.17 -21.61
C ARG A 110 9.52 -35.31 -22.55
N ALA A 111 10.48 -34.37 -22.51
CA ALA A 111 11.70 -34.45 -23.30
C ALA A 111 12.53 -35.72 -23.00
N ARG A 112 12.56 -36.18 -21.74
CA ARG A 112 13.20 -37.45 -21.37
C ARG A 112 12.44 -38.67 -21.92
N LEU A 113 11.10 -38.66 -21.87
CA LEU A 113 10.27 -39.72 -22.44
C LEU A 113 10.39 -39.79 -23.97
N ASP A 114 10.38 -38.64 -24.64
CA ASP A 114 10.58 -38.54 -26.10
C ASP A 114 12.00 -39.00 -26.50
N GLY A 115 13.02 -38.65 -25.70
CA GLY A 115 14.40 -39.12 -25.89
C GLY A 115 14.58 -40.64 -25.67
N LEU A 116 13.75 -41.27 -24.85
CA LEU A 116 13.72 -42.73 -24.64
C LEU A 116 12.86 -43.46 -25.69
N GLY A 117 11.96 -42.74 -26.38
CA GLY A 117 11.02 -43.27 -27.37
C GLY A 117 11.56 -43.44 -28.80
N GLY A 118 12.77 -42.97 -29.09
CA GLY A 118 13.47 -43.27 -30.35
C GLY A 118 12.89 -42.57 -31.58
N ALA A 119 13.17 -41.29 -31.76
CA ALA A 119 13.32 -40.67 -33.08
C ALA A 119 14.15 -39.39 -32.95
N SER A 120 15.35 -39.39 -33.54
CA SER A 120 16.12 -38.18 -33.79
C SER A 120 15.35 -37.32 -34.80
N ALA A 121 14.50 -36.43 -34.32
CA ALA A 121 13.93 -35.35 -35.12
C ALA A 121 14.58 -34.05 -34.66
N SER A 122 15.39 -33.47 -35.54
CA SER A 122 15.99 -32.15 -35.40
C SER A 122 14.94 -31.10 -35.02
N VAL A 123 15.05 -30.55 -33.80
CA VAL A 123 14.23 -29.42 -33.36
C VAL A 123 14.60 -28.21 -34.22
N PRO A 124 13.63 -27.56 -34.92
CA PRO A 124 13.93 -26.36 -35.69
C PRO A 124 14.30 -25.22 -34.75
N ALA A 125 15.41 -24.54 -35.04
CA ALA A 125 15.82 -23.31 -34.37
C ALA A 125 14.81 -22.21 -34.69
N GLY A 126 13.85 -21.97 -33.79
CA GLY A 126 12.84 -20.93 -33.97
C GLY A 126 11.55 -21.08 -33.16
N ALA A 127 11.39 -22.12 -32.34
CA ALA A 127 10.24 -22.20 -31.44
C ALA A 127 10.39 -21.13 -30.34
N GLU A 128 9.57 -20.07 -30.42
CA GLU A 128 9.37 -19.12 -29.32
C GLU A 128 9.13 -19.91 -28.03
N ASN A 129 9.82 -19.52 -26.96
CA ASN A 129 9.75 -20.23 -25.70
C ASN A 129 8.29 -20.13 -25.20
N PRO A 130 7.57 -21.26 -25.02
CA PRO A 130 6.15 -21.24 -24.70
C PRO A 130 5.82 -20.53 -23.38
N PHE A 131 6.84 -20.31 -22.55
CA PHE A 131 6.74 -19.61 -21.27
C PHE A 131 7.03 -18.11 -21.36
N ASP A 132 7.32 -17.56 -22.54
CA ASP A 132 7.68 -16.14 -22.68
C ASP A 132 6.56 -15.21 -22.22
N GLU A 133 5.29 -15.60 -22.42
CA GLU A 133 4.15 -14.80 -21.97
C GLU A 133 4.00 -14.83 -20.44
N GLU A 134 4.14 -16.00 -19.83
CA GLU A 134 4.09 -16.17 -18.37
C GLU A 134 5.27 -15.47 -17.67
N LEU A 135 6.45 -15.46 -18.31
CA LEU A 135 7.63 -14.75 -17.81
C LEU A 135 7.44 -13.23 -17.91
N ARG A 136 6.83 -12.73 -18.99
CA ARG A 136 6.48 -11.30 -19.13
C ARG A 136 5.46 -10.89 -18.08
N GLU A 137 4.45 -11.71 -17.84
CA GLU A 137 3.42 -11.44 -16.85
C GLU A 137 3.98 -11.44 -15.42
N ALA A 138 4.81 -12.43 -15.06
CA ALA A 138 5.51 -12.45 -13.77
C ALA A 138 6.42 -11.23 -13.59
N THR A 139 7.10 -10.79 -14.66
CA THR A 139 7.95 -9.59 -14.65
C THR A 139 7.12 -8.31 -14.52
N ARG A 140 5.95 -8.24 -15.16
CA ARG A 140 4.99 -7.13 -15.04
C ARG A 140 4.49 -7.00 -13.61
N LEU A 141 4.03 -8.10 -13.01
CA LEU A 141 3.55 -8.12 -11.61
C LEU A 141 4.65 -7.73 -10.62
N ALA A 142 5.89 -8.18 -10.84
CA ALA A 142 7.03 -7.78 -10.02
C ALA A 142 7.30 -6.27 -10.11
N ARG A 143 7.27 -5.69 -11.32
CA ARG A 143 7.45 -4.23 -11.52
C ARG A 143 6.29 -3.41 -10.97
N GLU A 144 5.05 -3.89 -11.07
CA GLU A 144 3.89 -3.23 -10.46
C GLU A 144 3.99 -3.24 -8.92
N ALA A 145 4.44 -4.34 -8.32
CA ALA A 145 4.70 -4.43 -6.89
C ALA A 145 5.86 -3.52 -6.45
N GLU A 146 6.93 -3.44 -7.24
CA GLU A 146 8.05 -2.52 -7.00
C GLU A 146 7.61 -1.06 -7.13
N ALA A 147 6.86 -0.69 -8.18
CA ALA A 147 6.35 0.68 -8.35
C ALA A 147 5.42 1.12 -7.21
N LEU A 148 4.57 0.21 -6.72
CA LEU A 148 3.71 0.49 -5.56
C LEU A 148 4.50 0.65 -4.26
N ALA A 149 5.65 -0.01 -4.13
CA ALA A 149 6.55 0.09 -2.98
C ALA A 149 7.55 1.26 -3.09
N GLU A 150 7.96 1.63 -4.31
CA GLU A 150 8.94 2.67 -4.64
C GLU A 150 8.30 4.04 -4.94
N LEU A 151 6.98 4.19 -4.80
CA LEU A 151 6.32 5.51 -4.66
C LEU A 151 6.76 6.19 -3.35
N LYS A 152 8.07 6.50 -3.31
CA LYS A 152 8.74 7.41 -2.41
C LYS A 152 8.10 8.78 -2.58
N GLY A 153 7.58 9.32 -1.48
CA GLY A 153 7.77 10.73 -1.19
C GLY A 153 7.17 11.72 -2.18
N GLY A 154 5.99 11.46 -2.73
CA GLY A 154 5.14 12.51 -3.31
C GLY A 154 4.53 13.40 -2.22
N TRP A 155 5.37 14.05 -1.42
CA TRP A 155 5.00 15.10 -0.47
C TRP A 155 6.10 16.16 -0.48
N ALA A 156 5.96 17.10 -1.41
CA ALA A 156 6.29 18.50 -1.19
C ALA A 156 4.96 19.26 -1.04
#